data_AF-A0A832HYD4-F1
#
_entry.id   AF-A0A832HYD4-F1
#
_cell.length_a   1.000
_cell.length_b   1.000
_cell.length_c   1.000
_cell.angle_alpha   90.00
_cell.angle_beta   90.00
_cell.angle_gamma   90.00
#
_symmetry.space_group_name_H-M   'P 1'
#
loop_
_entity.id
_entity.type
_entity.pdbx_description
1 polymer ?
#
loop_
_entity_poly.entity_id
_entity_poly.type
_entity_poly.pdbx_seq_one_letter_code
_entity_poly.pdbx_strand_id
1 'polypeptide(L)'
;MVQRKETIRRGDEESLYYILERDLDRGALFPENDGWFAQVKTTEKRSYKIDYVVEYDQRLIGIEVKYDFPKQWDFDQVKEQYEPSLNAVFLAYPSDRVGEAVSFIEKHKDRSYRNYGLLSLALFRSHCIKKARLRESRYDEYVWKNYFDKEKTINSMVKKPSRYFRKKDLQRVIIELNKKPKNSVLTDDDWRLLCLILHLYDIYGYNKFFAWEGESGIQRTYLKIFNRYPSYPSGLGLVYAGLITDYSYGTRLTMLSLTDEALYHRQKIEQVLAERYPRAFKKVKKIQSEWKQNRRIKQRETKNVFFE
;
A
#
# COMPACT_ATOMS: atom_id res chain seq x y z
N MET A 1 7.75 -6.30 36.61
CA MET A 1 7.50 -6.93 35.30
C MET A 1 6.03 -6.77 34.96
N VAL A 2 5.68 -5.85 34.08
CA VAL A 2 4.28 -5.65 33.64
C VAL A 2 4.01 -6.68 32.54
N GLN A 3 3.18 -7.68 32.84
CA GLN A 3 2.65 -8.60 31.84
C GLN A 3 1.84 -7.78 30.83
N ARG A 4 2.33 -7.68 29.58
CA ARG A 4 1.49 -7.29 28.45
C ARG A 4 0.45 -8.39 28.28
N LYS A 5 -0.78 -8.14 28.74
CA LYS A 5 -1.95 -8.91 28.30
C LYS A 5 -1.95 -8.87 26.76
N GLU A 6 -1.92 -10.02 26.12
CA GLU A 6 -2.29 -10.12 24.72
C GLU A 6 -3.70 -9.55 24.58
N THR A 7 -3.80 -8.36 24.01
CA THR A 7 -5.08 -7.73 23.70
C THR A 7 -5.73 -8.63 22.66
N ILE A 8 -6.74 -9.40 23.07
CA ILE A 8 -7.65 -10.09 22.16
C ILE A 8 -8.20 -9.01 21.24
N ARG A 9 -7.78 -9.02 19.97
CA ARG A 9 -8.37 -8.16 18.94
C ARG A 9 -9.88 -8.37 18.95
N ARG A 10 -10.65 -7.33 19.25
CA ARG A 10 -12.11 -7.40 19.16
C ARG A 10 -12.49 -7.53 17.68
N GLY A 11 -13.54 -8.27 17.33
CA GLY A 11 -14.01 -8.37 15.93
C GLY A 11 -14.30 -6.99 15.29
N ASP A 12 -14.62 -6.00 16.11
CA ASP A 12 -14.80 -4.60 15.70
C ASP A 12 -13.47 -3.97 15.23
N GLU A 13 -12.35 -4.31 15.86
CA GLU A 13 -11.02 -3.84 15.47
C GLU A 13 -10.66 -4.36 14.08
N GLU A 14 -10.80 -5.66 13.83
CA GLU A 14 -10.56 -6.25 12.50
C GLU A 14 -11.45 -5.62 11.42
N SER A 15 -12.68 -5.23 11.77
CA SER A 15 -13.60 -4.54 10.87
C SER A 15 -13.15 -3.11 10.52
N LEU A 16 -12.43 -2.42 11.41
CA LEU A 16 -11.88 -1.07 11.15
C LEU A 16 -10.62 -1.12 10.27
N TYR A 17 -9.71 -2.06 10.55
CA TYR A 17 -8.58 -2.36 9.66
C TYR A 17 -9.11 -2.78 8.28
N TYR A 18 -10.17 -3.58 8.25
CA TYR A 18 -10.86 -3.96 7.01
C TYR A 18 -11.41 -2.76 6.23
N ILE A 19 -12.01 -1.75 6.88
CA ILE A 19 -12.50 -0.53 6.20
C ILE A 19 -11.35 0.25 5.56
N LEU A 20 -10.22 0.41 6.25
CA LEU A 20 -9.04 1.12 5.71
C LEU A 20 -8.24 0.30 4.69
N GLU A 21 -8.25 -1.03 4.79
CA GLU A 21 -7.48 -1.92 3.91
C GLU A 21 -8.12 -2.14 2.55
N ARG A 22 -9.44 -1.97 2.42
CA ARG A 22 -10.13 -2.27 1.18
C ARG A 22 -10.24 -1.05 0.27
N ASP A 23 -9.73 -1.25 -0.93
CA ASP A 23 -9.37 -0.31 -2.00
C ASP A 23 -10.46 0.70 -2.44
N LEU A 24 -11.72 0.57 -1.99
CA LEU A 24 -12.76 1.58 -2.26
C LEU A 24 -12.50 2.92 -1.55
N ASP A 25 -11.82 2.89 -0.41
CA ASP A 25 -11.66 4.07 0.45
C ASP A 25 -10.24 4.63 0.51
N ARG A 26 -9.21 3.83 0.17
CA ARG A 26 -7.84 4.36 -0.01
C ARG A 26 -7.79 5.43 -1.09
N GLY A 27 -8.58 5.23 -2.15
CA GLY A 27 -8.80 6.22 -3.20
C GLY A 27 -9.73 7.37 -2.78
N ALA A 28 -10.63 7.15 -1.80
CA ALA A 28 -11.49 8.22 -1.27
C ALA A 28 -10.72 9.17 -0.34
N LEU A 29 -9.86 8.63 0.53
CA LEU A 29 -9.06 9.40 1.48
C LEU A 29 -7.81 10.02 0.86
N PHE A 30 -7.09 9.28 0.03
CA PHE A 30 -5.90 9.78 -0.64
C PHE A 30 -5.96 9.37 -2.09
N PRO A 31 -6.86 10.02 -2.88
CA PRO A 31 -7.00 9.74 -4.30
C PRO A 31 -5.64 9.87 -4.95
N GLU A 32 -5.33 8.89 -5.79
CA GLU A 32 -4.07 8.87 -6.49
C GLU A 32 -2.85 8.84 -5.53
N ASN A 33 -2.79 8.06 -4.45
CA ASN A 33 -1.58 7.92 -3.58
C ASN A 33 -0.46 6.98 -4.11
N ASP A 34 0.81 7.41 -4.01
CA ASP A 34 1.99 6.78 -4.64
C ASP A 34 2.47 5.47 -4.01
N GLY A 35 1.93 5.12 -2.84
CA GLY A 35 2.21 3.85 -2.18
C GLY A 35 1.51 3.78 -0.83
N TRP A 36 1.23 2.57 -0.38
CA TRP A 36 0.58 2.30 0.90
C TRP A 36 1.24 1.12 1.59
N PHE A 37 1.62 1.27 2.85
CA PHE A 37 2.23 0.21 3.64
C PHE A 37 1.49 0.03 4.95
N ALA A 38 1.26 -1.22 5.34
CA ALA A 38 0.67 -1.57 6.63
C ALA A 38 1.75 -1.89 7.66
N GLN A 39 1.45 -1.67 8.94
CA GLN A 39 2.24 -2.08 10.11
C GLN A 39 3.69 -1.59 10.03
N VAL A 40 3.85 -0.31 9.73
CA VAL A 40 5.11 0.35 9.40
C VAL A 40 5.83 0.78 10.66
N LYS A 41 7.09 0.38 10.82
CA LYS A 41 7.92 0.91 11.90
C LYS A 41 8.30 2.34 11.60
N THR A 42 8.11 3.23 12.57
CA THR A 42 8.52 4.64 12.43
C THR A 42 9.91 4.92 12.98
N THR A 43 10.47 3.98 13.75
CA THR A 43 11.82 4.05 14.32
C THR A 43 12.50 2.68 14.32
N GLU A 44 13.80 2.62 14.64
CA GLU A 44 14.52 1.35 14.81
C GLU A 44 13.98 0.48 15.96
N LYS A 45 13.30 1.08 16.94
CA LYS A 45 12.74 0.37 18.10
C LYS A 45 11.64 -0.58 17.62
N ARG A 46 11.78 -1.87 17.94
CA ARG A 46 10.87 -2.94 17.47
C ARG A 46 9.40 -2.75 17.84
N SER A 47 9.11 -2.00 18.91
CA SER A 47 7.78 -1.91 19.52
C SER A 47 6.83 -0.91 18.88
N TYR A 48 7.33 0.02 18.07
CA TYR A 48 6.52 1.15 17.59
C TYR A 48 6.26 1.00 16.10
N LYS A 49 5.00 0.70 15.81
CA LYS A 49 4.46 0.63 14.46
C LYS A 49 3.27 1.56 14.37
N ILE A 50 3.16 2.22 13.24
CA ILE A 50 1.92 2.88 12.83
C ILE A 50 1.17 1.93 11.91
N ASP A 51 -0.16 1.93 12.00
CA ASP A 51 -0.97 0.98 11.24
C ASP A 51 -0.81 1.13 9.74
N TYR A 52 -0.76 2.36 9.24
CA TYR A 52 -0.49 2.62 7.84
C TYR A 52 0.40 3.83 7.60
N VAL A 53 1.17 3.77 6.51
CA VAL A 53 1.83 4.94 5.92
C VAL A 53 1.51 5.01 4.44
N VAL A 54 1.22 6.22 3.99
CA VAL A 54 0.85 6.55 2.62
C VAL A 54 1.88 7.50 2.04
N GLU A 55 2.36 7.23 0.83
CA GLU A 55 3.09 8.24 0.05
C GLU A 55 2.09 9.09 -0.74
N TYR A 56 2.15 10.40 -0.54
CA TYR A 56 1.29 11.36 -1.21
C TYR A 56 2.10 12.61 -1.58
N ASP A 57 2.26 12.90 -2.87
CA ASP A 57 3.04 14.04 -3.37
C ASP A 57 4.45 14.13 -2.72
N GLN A 58 5.18 13.01 -2.70
CA GLN A 58 6.52 12.87 -2.08
C GLN A 58 6.54 13.11 -0.55
N ARG A 59 5.38 13.07 0.11
CA ARG A 59 5.23 13.15 1.56
C ARG A 59 4.79 11.81 2.12
N LEU A 60 5.14 11.56 3.38
CA LEU A 60 4.67 10.38 4.12
C LEU A 60 3.58 10.76 5.10
N ILE A 61 2.42 10.16 4.93
CA ILE A 61 1.25 10.41 5.76
C ILE A 61 0.97 9.16 6.58
N GLY A 62 1.03 9.30 7.90
CA GLY A 62 0.68 8.22 8.82
C GLY A 62 -0.81 8.14 9.08
N ILE A 63 -1.34 6.94 9.23
CA ILE A 63 -2.69 6.69 9.72
C ILE A 63 -2.61 5.63 10.80
N GLU A 64 -3.06 5.99 12.00
CA GLU A 64 -3.16 5.08 13.15
C GLU A 64 -4.63 4.81 13.44
N VAL A 65 -5.01 3.53 13.51
CA VAL A 65 -6.38 3.11 13.79
C VAL A 65 -6.59 3.03 15.29
N LYS A 66 -7.63 3.70 15.75
CA LYS A 66 -8.07 3.66 17.14
C LYS A 66 -9.40 2.94 17.19
N TYR A 67 -9.62 2.23 18.29
CA TYR A 67 -10.76 1.32 18.47
C TYR A 67 -11.56 1.61 19.74
N ASP A 68 -11.11 2.59 20.52
CA ASP A 68 -11.68 2.95 21.80
C ASP A 68 -11.82 4.48 21.91
N PHE A 69 -12.36 4.94 23.04
CA PHE A 69 -12.45 6.35 23.38
C PHE A 69 -11.09 7.06 23.26
N PRO A 70 -11.06 8.29 22.71
CA PRO A 70 -9.85 9.08 22.60
C PRO A 70 -9.21 9.31 23.96
N LYS A 71 -7.93 8.99 24.07
CA LYS A 71 -7.15 9.16 25.30
C LYS A 71 -5.92 9.99 25.02
N GLN A 72 -5.43 10.66 26.05
CA GLN A 72 -4.20 11.47 26.02
C GLN A 72 -3.02 10.74 25.34
N TRP A 73 -2.83 9.45 25.66
CA TRP A 73 -1.75 8.65 25.08
C TRP A 73 -1.82 8.49 23.56
N ASP A 74 -3.02 8.54 22.95
CA ASP A 74 -3.17 8.46 21.49
C ASP A 74 -2.45 9.63 20.82
N PHE A 75 -2.53 10.81 21.43
CA PHE A 75 -1.95 12.05 20.92
C PHE A 75 -0.47 12.19 21.28
N ASP A 76 -0.08 11.79 22.48
CA ASP A 76 1.33 11.75 22.90
C ASP A 76 2.13 10.77 22.05
N GLN A 77 1.56 9.61 21.71
CA GLN A 77 2.18 8.63 20.83
C GLN A 77 2.52 9.23 19.46
N VAL A 78 1.60 10.02 18.88
CA VAL A 78 1.83 10.69 17.59
C VAL A 78 3.07 11.57 17.66
N LYS A 79 3.13 12.44 18.67
CA LYS A 79 4.24 13.38 18.90
C LYS A 79 5.57 12.68 19.07
N GLU A 80 5.59 11.67 19.93
CA GLU A 80 6.83 11.03 20.38
C GLU A 80 7.36 9.99 19.39
N GLN A 81 6.48 9.33 18.63
CA GLN A 81 6.83 8.12 17.89
C GLN A 81 6.62 8.24 16.38
N TYR A 82 5.67 9.06 15.94
CA TYR A 82 5.24 9.08 14.53
C TYR A 82 5.69 10.34 13.80
N GLU A 83 5.48 11.52 14.39
CA GLU A 83 5.85 12.81 13.82
C GLU A 83 7.33 12.97 13.41
N PRO A 84 8.32 12.33 14.07
CA PRO A 84 9.71 12.45 13.62
C PRO A 84 9.94 11.95 12.21
N SER A 85 9.24 10.88 11.80
CA SER A 85 9.51 10.16 10.55
C SER A 85 8.43 10.37 9.50
N LEU A 86 7.42 11.20 9.78
CA LEU A 86 6.24 11.39 8.93
C LEU A 86 5.95 12.89 8.75
N ASN A 87 5.36 13.25 7.60
CA ASN A 87 5.02 14.63 7.26
C ASN A 87 3.68 15.06 7.86
N ALA A 88 2.77 14.12 8.09
CA ALA A 88 1.51 14.33 8.79
C ALA A 88 1.02 13.01 9.36
N VAL A 89 0.16 13.08 10.37
CA VAL A 89 -0.45 11.89 10.99
C VAL A 89 -1.95 12.11 11.16
N PHE A 90 -2.72 11.10 10.80
CA PHE A 90 -4.15 10.99 11.06
C PHE A 90 -4.41 9.93 12.13
N LEU A 91 -5.30 10.24 13.06
CA LEU A 91 -5.91 9.26 13.94
C LEU A 91 -7.27 8.88 13.37
N ALA A 92 -7.46 7.61 13.05
CA ALA A 92 -8.70 7.08 12.50
C ALA A 92 -9.52 6.44 13.62
N TYR A 93 -10.63 7.08 13.98
CA TYR A 93 -11.54 6.59 15.02
C TYR A 93 -12.82 6.03 14.39
N PRO A 94 -13.54 5.13 15.09
CA PRO A 94 -14.89 4.76 14.73
C PRO A 94 -15.80 5.99 14.67
N SER A 95 -16.79 5.96 13.78
CA SER A 95 -17.67 7.12 13.54
C SER A 95 -18.43 7.60 14.77
N ASP A 96 -18.72 6.71 15.72
CA ASP A 96 -19.36 7.03 17.00
C ASP A 96 -18.40 7.70 18.01
N ARG A 97 -17.08 7.69 17.76
CA ARG A 97 -16.04 8.22 18.67
C ARG A 97 -15.28 9.43 18.14
N VAL A 98 -15.26 9.65 16.83
CA VAL A 98 -14.46 10.72 16.21
C VAL A 98 -14.85 12.12 16.72
N GLY A 99 -16.12 12.37 17.02
CA GLY A 99 -16.58 13.65 17.58
C GLY A 99 -16.03 13.93 18.97
N GLU A 100 -15.80 12.87 19.76
CA GLU A 100 -15.15 12.98 21.07
C GLU A 100 -13.68 13.37 20.92
N ALA A 101 -13.00 12.87 19.86
CA ALA A 101 -11.61 13.21 19.57
C ALA A 101 -11.48 14.69 19.18
N VAL A 102 -12.42 15.23 18.42
CA VAL A 102 -12.50 16.67 18.11
C VAL A 102 -12.59 17.48 19.40
N SER A 103 -13.58 17.17 20.26
CA SER A 103 -13.75 17.86 21.54
C SER A 103 -12.51 17.75 22.44
N PHE A 104 -11.85 16.58 22.44
CA PHE A 104 -10.61 16.37 23.20
C PHE A 104 -9.51 17.34 22.75
N ILE A 105 -9.19 17.37 21.45
CA ILE A 105 -8.16 18.25 20.87
C ILE A 105 -8.45 19.73 21.16
N GLU A 106 -9.69 20.16 21.03
CA GLU A 106 -10.08 21.56 21.21
C GLU A 106 -9.90 22.05 22.64
N LYS A 107 -10.28 21.20 23.62
CA LYS A 107 -10.23 21.50 25.06
C LYS A 107 -8.86 21.24 25.68
N HIS A 108 -7.99 20.46 25.04
CA HIS A 108 -6.70 20.11 25.60
C HIS A 108 -5.74 21.30 25.67
N LYS A 109 -4.87 21.32 26.70
CA LYS A 109 -3.90 22.41 26.91
C LYS A 109 -2.76 22.38 25.91
N ASP A 110 -2.29 21.20 25.51
CA ASP A 110 -1.25 21.06 24.49
C ASP A 110 -1.83 21.35 23.10
N ARG A 111 -1.53 22.55 22.59
CA ARG A 111 -2.01 23.01 21.28
C ARG A 111 -1.41 22.23 20.12
N SER A 112 -0.32 21.47 20.31
CA SER A 112 0.31 20.70 19.23
C SER A 112 -0.63 19.62 18.67
N TYR A 113 -1.59 19.12 19.46
CA TYR A 113 -2.57 18.11 18.99
C TYR A 113 -3.48 18.65 17.89
N ARG A 114 -3.61 19.98 17.78
CA ARG A 114 -4.37 20.62 16.69
C ARG A 114 -3.72 20.38 15.32
N ASN A 115 -2.46 19.96 15.26
CA ASN A 115 -1.78 19.60 14.02
C ASN A 115 -2.19 18.22 13.50
N TYR A 116 -2.84 17.37 14.29
CA TYR A 116 -3.16 16.01 13.87
C TYR A 116 -4.49 15.99 13.11
N GLY A 117 -4.55 15.14 12.08
CA GLY A 117 -5.78 14.91 11.33
C GLY A 117 -6.66 13.87 12.02
N LEU A 118 -7.96 13.91 11.76
CA LEU A 118 -8.92 12.92 12.24
C LEU A 118 -9.68 12.32 11.07
N LEU A 119 -9.72 10.99 11.04
CA LEU A 119 -10.56 10.22 10.13
C LEU A 119 -11.69 9.56 10.92
N SER A 120 -12.89 9.60 10.35
CA SER A 120 -14.04 8.83 10.82
C SER A 120 -14.15 7.55 10.01
N LEU A 121 -14.20 6.41 10.68
CA LEU A 121 -14.45 5.10 10.08
C LEU A 121 -15.90 4.69 10.34
N ALA A 122 -16.72 4.70 9.29
CA ALA A 122 -18.09 4.19 9.30
C ALA A 122 -18.17 2.95 8.40
N LEU A 123 -19.17 2.09 8.59
CA LEU A 123 -19.34 0.86 7.80
C LEU A 123 -19.12 1.14 6.29
N PHE A 124 -18.01 0.61 5.75
CA PHE A 124 -17.56 0.71 4.36
C PHE A 124 -17.16 2.10 3.85
N ARG A 125 -17.04 3.12 4.72
CA ARG A 125 -16.63 4.48 4.33
C ARG A 125 -15.73 5.15 5.35
N SER A 126 -14.76 5.89 4.86
CA SER A 126 -13.89 6.75 5.67
C SER A 126 -14.03 8.21 5.24
N HIS A 127 -14.03 9.10 6.24
CA HIS A 127 -14.22 10.54 6.02
C HIS A 127 -13.16 11.33 6.77
N CYS A 128 -12.58 12.34 6.11
CA CYS A 128 -11.72 13.31 6.76
C CYS A 128 -12.59 14.29 7.57
N ILE A 129 -12.56 14.16 8.89
CA ILE A 129 -13.30 15.04 9.82
C ILE A 129 -12.47 16.29 10.13
N LYS A 130 -11.15 16.11 10.23
CA LYS A 130 -10.22 17.20 10.50
C LYS A 130 -8.96 17.01 9.67
N LYS A 131 -8.55 18.08 8.99
CA LYS A 131 -7.29 18.16 8.24
C LYS A 131 -6.09 18.04 9.19
N ALA A 132 -5.06 17.35 8.70
CA ALA A 132 -3.76 17.31 9.36
C ALA A 132 -2.91 18.48 8.88
N ARG A 133 -2.05 19.01 9.76
CA ARG A 133 -1.05 19.99 9.35
C ARG A 133 0.09 19.28 8.64
N LEU A 134 0.35 19.68 7.40
CA LEU A 134 1.43 19.10 6.62
C LEU A 134 2.76 19.77 6.97
N ARG A 135 3.76 18.97 7.33
CA ARG A 135 5.13 19.44 7.57
C ARG A 135 5.97 19.32 6.31
N GLU A 136 6.76 20.35 6.05
CA GLU A 136 7.66 20.39 4.88
C GLU A 136 8.84 19.44 4.98
N SER A 137 9.24 19.02 6.17
CA SER A 137 10.35 18.10 6.38
C SER A 137 10.07 17.13 7.52
N ARG A 138 10.68 15.94 7.40
CA ARG A 138 10.76 14.94 8.46
C ARG A 138 12.06 15.17 9.23
N TYR A 139 12.06 14.83 10.52
CA TYR A 139 13.29 14.84 11.32
C TYR A 139 14.15 13.59 11.07
N ASP A 140 13.51 12.50 10.68
CA ASP A 140 14.14 11.23 10.35
C ASP A 140 13.62 10.69 9.00
N GLU A 141 14.50 10.01 8.29
CA GLU A 141 14.24 9.37 7.00
C GLU A 141 14.02 7.86 7.15
N TYR A 142 13.90 7.32 8.36
CA TYR A 142 13.76 5.88 8.60
C TYR A 142 12.62 5.26 7.80
N VAL A 143 11.40 5.81 7.87
CA VAL A 143 10.25 5.27 7.13
C VAL A 143 10.50 5.35 5.62
N TRP A 144 10.97 6.50 5.13
CA TRP A 144 11.28 6.70 3.73
C TRP A 144 12.29 5.66 3.23
N LYS A 145 13.41 5.51 3.92
CA LYS A 145 14.52 4.63 3.56
C LYS A 145 14.20 3.14 3.63
N ASN A 146 13.29 2.71 4.52
CA ASN A 146 13.01 1.30 4.75
C ASN A 146 11.76 0.81 4.01
N TYR A 147 10.85 1.72 3.65
CA TYR A 147 9.57 1.35 3.03
C TYR A 147 9.42 1.98 1.64
N PHE A 148 9.70 3.27 1.46
CA PHE A 148 9.37 3.98 0.20
C PHE A 148 10.53 4.14 -0.79
N ASP A 149 11.78 4.03 -0.33
CA ASP A 149 12.97 4.00 -1.17
C ASP A 149 13.09 2.63 -1.85
N LYS A 150 12.39 2.46 -2.98
CA LYS A 150 12.28 1.20 -3.73
C LYS A 150 13.65 0.59 -4.02
N GLU A 151 14.60 1.40 -4.46
CA GLU A 151 15.94 0.93 -4.79
C GLU A 151 16.67 0.45 -3.54
N LYS A 152 16.62 1.22 -2.46
CA LYS A 152 17.24 0.82 -1.20
C LYS A 152 16.59 -0.41 -0.58
N THR A 153 15.27 -0.53 -0.65
CA THR A 153 14.52 -1.69 -0.17
C THR A 153 14.91 -2.94 -0.95
N ILE A 154 14.90 -2.89 -2.29
CA ILE A 154 15.34 -4.00 -3.15
C ILE A 154 16.82 -4.33 -2.86
N ASN A 155 17.68 -3.32 -2.76
CA ASN A 155 19.10 -3.53 -2.44
C ASN A 155 19.30 -4.17 -1.06
N SER A 156 18.46 -3.87 -0.08
CA SER A 156 18.51 -4.49 1.25
C SER A 156 18.09 -5.96 1.21
N MET A 157 17.07 -6.28 0.42
CA MET A 157 16.61 -7.64 0.14
C MET A 157 17.72 -8.45 -0.55
N VAL A 158 18.38 -7.86 -1.56
CA VAL A 158 19.50 -8.47 -2.29
C VAL A 158 20.71 -8.73 -1.38
N LYS A 159 21.06 -7.79 -0.50
CA LYS A 159 22.22 -7.91 0.40
C LYS A 159 22.01 -8.95 1.51
N LYS A 160 20.78 -9.13 2.00
CA LYS A 160 20.50 -10.04 3.14
C LYS A 160 19.21 -10.85 2.91
N PRO A 161 19.14 -11.69 1.86
CA PRO A 161 17.90 -12.34 1.45
C PRO A 161 17.31 -13.25 2.54
N SER A 162 18.15 -13.91 3.34
CA SER A 162 17.71 -14.78 4.44
C SER A 162 16.96 -14.06 5.57
N ARG A 163 17.03 -12.73 5.66
CA ARG A 163 16.23 -11.95 6.61
C ARG A 163 14.78 -11.75 6.16
N TYR A 164 14.54 -11.86 4.86
CA TYR A 164 13.26 -11.53 4.24
C TYR A 164 12.56 -12.77 3.68
N PHE A 165 13.32 -13.77 3.22
CA PHE A 165 12.80 -14.89 2.46
C PHE A 165 13.28 -16.23 2.98
N ARG A 166 12.42 -17.24 2.86
CA ARG A 166 12.87 -18.64 2.94
C ARG A 166 13.44 -19.03 1.59
N LYS A 167 14.54 -19.78 1.60
CA LYS A 167 15.24 -20.22 0.38
C LYS A 167 14.31 -20.89 -0.64
N LYS A 168 13.36 -21.70 -0.18
CA LYS A 168 12.38 -22.41 -1.03
C LYS A 168 11.45 -21.46 -1.81
N ASP A 169 11.09 -20.32 -1.21
CA ASP A 169 10.13 -19.39 -1.80
C ASP A 169 10.79 -18.61 -2.96
N LEU A 170 12.07 -18.21 -2.77
CA LEU A 170 12.89 -17.65 -3.85
C LEU A 170 13.19 -18.66 -4.96
N GLN A 171 13.42 -19.93 -4.60
CA GLN A 171 13.67 -21.00 -5.56
C GLN A 171 12.45 -21.28 -6.44
N ARG A 172 11.25 -21.24 -5.87
CA ARG A 172 10.00 -21.44 -6.61
C ARG A 172 9.86 -20.43 -7.76
N VAL A 173 10.08 -19.15 -7.47
CA VAL A 173 9.99 -18.08 -8.48
C VAL A 173 11.03 -18.27 -9.58
N ILE A 174 12.31 -18.47 -9.22
CA ILE A 174 13.39 -18.56 -10.23
C ILE A 174 13.28 -19.82 -11.09
N ILE A 175 12.82 -20.94 -10.52
CA ILE A 175 12.56 -22.17 -11.28
C ILE A 175 11.52 -21.89 -12.35
N GLU A 176 10.43 -21.21 -12.00
CA GLU A 176 9.37 -20.91 -12.96
C GLU A 176 9.84 -19.96 -14.07
N LEU A 177 10.60 -18.91 -13.72
CA LEU A 177 11.14 -17.95 -14.69
C LEU A 177 12.10 -18.57 -15.71
N ASN A 178 12.73 -19.70 -15.39
CA ASN A 178 13.66 -20.39 -16.27
C ASN A 178 13.03 -21.54 -17.09
N LYS A 179 11.75 -21.87 -16.85
CA LYS A 179 11.09 -22.94 -17.61
C LYS A 179 10.80 -22.49 -19.04
N LYS A 180 10.95 -23.44 -19.98
CA LYS A 180 10.42 -23.27 -21.34
C LYS A 180 8.89 -23.16 -21.29
N PRO A 181 8.23 -22.43 -22.20
CA PRO A 181 6.77 -22.23 -22.17
C PRO A 181 5.97 -23.53 -22.03
N LYS A 182 6.37 -24.59 -22.74
CA LYS A 182 5.72 -25.91 -22.69
C LYS A 182 5.79 -26.65 -21.35
N ASN A 183 6.70 -26.25 -20.46
CA ASN A 183 6.92 -26.87 -19.16
C ASN A 183 6.48 -25.95 -18.00
N SER A 184 6.04 -24.73 -18.33
CA SER A 184 5.65 -23.70 -17.39
C SER A 184 4.20 -23.88 -16.96
N VAL A 185 3.90 -23.58 -15.69
CA VAL A 185 2.50 -23.48 -15.22
C VAL A 185 1.86 -22.15 -15.67
N LEU A 186 2.66 -21.23 -16.22
CA LEU A 186 2.23 -19.90 -16.64
C LEU A 186 1.80 -19.92 -18.11
N THR A 187 0.53 -19.62 -18.32
CA THR A 187 -0.07 -19.40 -19.63
C THR A 187 0.40 -18.08 -20.25
N ASP A 188 0.15 -17.87 -21.54
CA ASP A 188 0.41 -16.59 -22.21
C ASP A 188 -0.30 -15.41 -21.52
N ASP A 189 -1.52 -15.63 -21.00
CA ASP A 189 -2.28 -14.61 -20.27
C ASP A 189 -1.68 -14.31 -18.89
N ASP A 190 -1.15 -15.32 -18.18
CA ASP A 190 -0.43 -15.10 -16.92
C ASP A 190 0.77 -14.18 -17.12
N TRP A 191 1.56 -14.38 -18.18
CA TRP A 191 2.70 -13.50 -18.44
C TRP A 191 2.30 -12.07 -18.82
N ARG A 192 1.22 -11.90 -19.59
CA ARG A 192 0.68 -10.57 -19.92
C ARG A 192 0.15 -9.86 -18.68
N LEU A 193 -0.53 -10.61 -17.81
CA LEU A 193 -1.01 -10.11 -16.53
C LEU A 193 0.16 -9.72 -15.63
N LEU A 194 1.21 -10.54 -15.53
CA LEU A 194 2.42 -10.20 -14.80
C LEU A 194 3.07 -8.92 -15.34
N CYS A 195 3.14 -8.77 -16.66
CA CYS A 195 3.63 -7.54 -17.28
C CYS A 195 2.82 -6.32 -16.84
N LEU A 196 1.49 -6.44 -16.82
CA LEU A 196 0.61 -5.37 -16.37
C LEU A 196 0.83 -5.06 -14.87
N ILE A 197 0.74 -6.07 -14.00
CA ILE A 197 0.88 -5.91 -12.54
C ILE A 197 2.25 -5.32 -12.20
N LEU A 198 3.33 -5.77 -12.84
CA LEU A 198 4.68 -5.25 -12.61
C LEU A 198 4.79 -3.74 -12.91
N HIS A 199 4.14 -3.27 -13.96
CA HIS A 199 4.18 -1.84 -14.29
C HIS A 199 3.18 -1.04 -13.46
N LEU A 200 2.01 -1.59 -13.13
CA LEU A 200 1.08 -0.97 -12.16
C LEU A 200 1.76 -0.82 -10.80
N TYR A 201 2.57 -1.79 -10.40
CA TYR A 201 3.38 -1.71 -9.20
C TYR A 201 4.37 -0.53 -9.22
N ASP A 202 5.03 -0.30 -10.35
CA ASP A 202 5.90 0.86 -10.50
C ASP A 202 5.17 2.19 -10.53
N ILE A 203 3.90 2.16 -10.88
CA ILE A 203 3.00 3.30 -10.91
C ILE A 203 2.51 3.62 -9.50
N TYR A 204 2.01 2.63 -8.77
CA TYR A 204 1.23 2.83 -7.57
C TYR A 204 1.92 2.43 -6.25
N GLY A 205 3.14 1.91 -6.32
CA GLY A 205 3.94 1.61 -5.13
C GLY A 205 3.85 0.17 -4.63
N TYR A 206 4.62 -0.09 -3.59
CA TYR A 206 4.77 -1.39 -2.93
C TYR A 206 3.46 -1.83 -2.26
N ASN A 207 3.22 -3.16 -2.23
CA ASN A 207 2.05 -3.79 -1.58
C ASN A 207 0.68 -3.26 -2.00
N LYS A 208 0.59 -2.61 -3.17
CA LYS A 208 -0.72 -2.22 -3.69
C LYS A 208 -1.42 -3.42 -4.30
N PHE A 209 -2.58 -3.71 -3.73
CA PHE A 209 -3.56 -4.60 -4.32
C PHE A 209 -4.32 -3.86 -5.41
N PHE A 210 -4.47 -4.51 -6.55
CA PHE A 210 -5.19 -4.01 -7.70
C PHE A 210 -6.43 -4.85 -7.91
N ALA A 211 -7.60 -4.22 -7.88
CA ALA A 211 -8.86 -4.90 -8.19
C ALA A 211 -8.85 -5.45 -9.63
N TRP A 212 -9.32 -6.69 -9.78
CA TRP A 212 -9.51 -7.32 -11.07
C TRP A 212 -10.55 -6.57 -11.90
N GLU A 213 -11.71 -6.32 -11.31
CA GLU A 213 -12.89 -5.72 -11.94
C GLU A 213 -13.03 -4.22 -11.61
N GLY A 214 -13.83 -3.49 -12.40
CA GLY A 214 -14.16 -2.08 -12.19
C GLY A 214 -13.61 -1.11 -13.24
N GLU A 215 -14.07 0.15 -13.20
CA GLU A 215 -13.73 1.17 -14.20
C GLU A 215 -12.23 1.53 -14.25
N SER A 216 -11.52 1.30 -13.16
CA SER A 216 -10.07 1.49 -13.00
C SER A 216 -9.31 0.18 -12.78
N GLY A 217 -10.00 -0.97 -12.86
CA GLY A 217 -9.44 -2.29 -12.54
C GLY A 217 -8.40 -2.80 -13.55
N ILE A 218 -7.68 -3.86 -13.14
CA ILE A 218 -6.69 -4.58 -13.97
C ILE A 218 -7.32 -5.02 -15.28
N GLN A 219 -8.52 -5.61 -15.26
CA GLN A 219 -9.17 -6.17 -16.44
C GLN A 219 -9.38 -5.11 -17.52
N ARG A 220 -9.88 -3.91 -17.17
CA ARG A 220 -10.09 -2.83 -18.14
C ARG A 220 -8.76 -2.34 -18.71
N THR A 221 -7.74 -2.23 -17.88
CA THR A 221 -6.40 -1.83 -18.33
C THR A 221 -5.76 -2.89 -19.23
N TYR A 222 -5.95 -4.16 -18.90
CA TYR A 222 -5.55 -5.31 -19.71
C TYR A 222 -6.20 -5.24 -21.09
N LEU A 223 -7.52 -5.05 -21.16
CA LEU A 223 -8.26 -4.89 -22.41
C LEU A 223 -7.70 -3.75 -23.27
N LYS A 224 -7.42 -2.58 -22.67
CA LYS A 224 -6.83 -1.43 -23.38
C LYS A 224 -5.44 -1.71 -23.95
N ILE A 225 -4.65 -2.54 -23.27
CA ILE A 225 -3.27 -2.83 -23.67
C ILE A 225 -3.21 -3.94 -24.71
N PHE A 226 -3.91 -5.04 -24.46
CA PHE A 226 -3.82 -6.29 -25.22
C PHE A 226 -4.97 -6.52 -26.20
N ASN A 227 -6.00 -5.66 -26.20
CA ASN A 227 -7.16 -5.70 -27.10
C ASN A 227 -7.89 -7.06 -27.12
N ARG A 228 -7.86 -7.81 -26.02
CA ARG A 228 -8.58 -9.08 -25.86
C ARG A 228 -8.91 -9.34 -24.40
N TYR A 229 -9.98 -10.08 -24.14
CA TYR A 229 -10.27 -10.60 -22.82
C TYR A 229 -9.23 -11.66 -22.41
N PRO A 230 -8.75 -11.64 -21.15
CA PRO A 230 -7.93 -12.73 -20.63
C PRO A 230 -8.77 -14.02 -20.53
N SER A 231 -8.15 -15.18 -20.74
CA SER A 231 -8.80 -16.48 -20.61
C SER A 231 -8.85 -16.94 -19.14
N TYR A 232 -10.05 -17.29 -18.66
CA TYR A 232 -10.36 -17.69 -17.26
C TYR A 232 -9.86 -16.63 -16.23
N PRO A 233 -10.01 -16.75 -14.88
CA PRO A 233 -9.30 -15.83 -13.98
C PRO A 233 -7.80 -16.09 -14.09
N SER A 234 -7.17 -15.45 -15.08
CA SER A 234 -5.71 -15.40 -15.22
C SER A 234 -5.11 -14.92 -13.90
N GLY A 235 -4.06 -15.58 -13.43
CA GLY A 235 -3.46 -15.27 -12.12
C GLY A 235 -3.22 -16.48 -11.24
N LEU A 236 -3.99 -17.58 -11.38
CA LEU A 236 -3.74 -18.79 -10.59
C LEU A 236 -2.34 -19.36 -10.81
N GLY A 237 -1.88 -19.41 -12.08
CA GLY A 237 -0.52 -19.80 -12.40
C GLY A 237 0.52 -18.90 -11.73
N LEU A 238 0.27 -17.58 -11.70
CA LEU A 238 1.14 -16.60 -11.05
C LEU A 238 1.18 -16.79 -9.53
N VAL A 239 0.04 -17.10 -8.89
CA VAL A 239 -0.04 -17.41 -7.45
C VAL A 239 0.75 -18.68 -7.14
N TYR A 240 0.55 -19.74 -7.92
CA TYR A 240 1.30 -21.00 -7.75
C TYR A 240 2.81 -20.84 -7.95
N ALA A 241 3.20 -19.98 -8.90
CA ALA A 241 4.60 -19.62 -9.13
C ALA A 241 5.20 -18.72 -8.03
N GLY A 242 4.36 -18.19 -7.13
CA GLY A 242 4.76 -17.23 -6.10
C GLY A 242 5.13 -15.86 -6.66
N LEU A 243 4.62 -15.50 -7.84
CA LEU A 243 4.89 -14.22 -8.50
C LEU A 243 3.91 -13.13 -8.07
N ILE A 244 2.69 -13.51 -7.73
CA ILE A 244 1.67 -12.62 -7.18
C ILE A 244 1.04 -13.25 -5.95
N THR A 245 0.46 -12.40 -5.12
CA THR A 245 -0.50 -12.79 -4.09
C THR A 245 -1.87 -12.29 -4.49
N ASP A 246 -2.91 -13.08 -4.23
CA ASP A 246 -4.29 -12.71 -4.46
C ASP A 246 -5.07 -12.64 -3.14
N TYR A 247 -6.01 -11.70 -3.09
CA TYR A 247 -7.03 -11.64 -2.06
C TYR A 247 -8.39 -11.57 -2.73
N SER A 248 -9.28 -12.49 -2.37
CA SER A 248 -10.65 -12.54 -2.88
C SER A 248 -11.68 -12.21 -1.81
N TYR A 249 -12.80 -11.64 -2.21
CA TYR A 249 -14.00 -11.47 -1.39
C TYR A 249 -15.16 -12.26 -2.01
N GLY A 250 -15.32 -13.50 -1.54
CA GLY A 250 -16.21 -14.45 -2.18
C GLY A 250 -15.91 -14.50 -3.68
N THR A 251 -16.95 -14.42 -4.50
CA THR A 251 -16.84 -14.42 -5.97
C THR A 251 -16.89 -13.02 -6.59
N ARG A 252 -16.99 -11.94 -5.78
CA ARG A 252 -17.35 -10.59 -6.27
C ARG A 252 -16.16 -9.66 -6.46
N LEU A 253 -15.02 -9.92 -5.83
CA LEU A 253 -13.86 -9.05 -5.93
C LEU A 253 -12.59 -9.85 -5.73
N THR A 254 -11.74 -9.88 -6.73
CA THR A 254 -10.37 -10.41 -6.64
C THR A 254 -9.40 -9.25 -6.74
N MET A 255 -8.41 -9.20 -5.87
CA MET A 255 -7.35 -8.20 -5.89
C MET A 255 -5.99 -8.88 -5.97
N LEU A 256 -5.07 -8.32 -6.75
CA LEU A 256 -3.76 -8.92 -7.03
C LEU A 256 -2.64 -7.95 -6.65
N SER A 257 -1.53 -8.45 -6.11
CA SER A 257 -0.29 -7.69 -5.87
C SER A 257 0.93 -8.55 -6.21
N LEU A 258 2.06 -7.93 -6.55
CA LEU A 258 3.35 -8.64 -6.58
C LEU A 258 3.71 -9.15 -5.17
N THR A 259 4.39 -10.29 -5.12
CA THR A 259 5.05 -10.78 -3.90
C THR A 259 6.42 -10.14 -3.72
N ASP A 260 6.93 -10.13 -2.49
CA ASP A 260 8.29 -9.68 -2.20
C ASP A 260 9.35 -10.55 -2.91
N GLU A 261 9.10 -11.85 -3.12
CA GLU A 261 9.97 -12.73 -3.90
C GLU A 261 10.01 -12.37 -5.39
N ALA A 262 8.86 -11.99 -5.98
CA ALA A 262 8.83 -11.52 -7.35
C ALA A 262 9.64 -10.22 -7.50
N LEU A 263 9.54 -9.34 -6.50
CA LEU A 263 10.28 -8.08 -6.47
C LEU A 263 11.78 -8.28 -6.30
N TYR A 264 12.18 -9.26 -5.49
CA TYR A 264 13.57 -9.69 -5.39
C TYR A 264 14.10 -10.12 -6.77
N HIS A 265 13.31 -10.87 -7.54
CA HIS A 265 13.67 -11.34 -8.89
C HIS A 265 13.29 -10.37 -10.02
N ARG A 266 12.96 -9.12 -9.69
CA ARG A 266 12.40 -8.15 -10.63
C ARG A 266 13.19 -8.02 -11.92
N GLN A 267 14.51 -7.85 -11.84
CA GLN A 267 15.36 -7.68 -13.03
C GLN A 267 15.23 -8.86 -13.99
N LYS A 268 15.17 -10.09 -13.45
CA LYS A 268 14.97 -11.29 -14.26
C LYS A 268 13.58 -11.33 -14.88
N ILE A 269 12.55 -10.95 -14.13
CA ILE A 269 11.17 -10.85 -14.65
C ILE A 269 11.11 -9.85 -15.79
N GLU A 270 11.67 -8.65 -15.62
CA GLU A 270 11.71 -7.61 -16.64
C GLU A 270 12.42 -8.08 -17.91
N GLN A 271 13.56 -8.76 -17.76
CA GLN A 271 14.28 -9.35 -18.89
C GLN A 271 13.39 -10.34 -19.67
N VAL A 272 12.80 -11.32 -18.98
CA VAL A 272 11.95 -12.35 -19.61
C VAL A 272 10.74 -11.72 -20.30
N LEU A 273 10.11 -10.71 -19.67
CA LEU A 273 8.97 -10.01 -20.25
C LEU A 273 9.34 -9.16 -21.47
N ALA A 274 10.50 -8.49 -21.43
CA ALA A 274 10.99 -7.68 -22.55
C ALA A 274 11.32 -8.55 -23.78
N GLU A 275 11.92 -9.72 -23.55
CA GLU A 275 12.20 -10.71 -24.60
C GLU A 275 10.91 -11.28 -25.18
N ARG A 276 9.91 -11.57 -24.34
CA ARG A 276 8.66 -12.25 -24.76
C ARG A 276 7.60 -11.32 -25.35
N TYR A 277 7.49 -10.08 -24.85
CA TYR A 277 6.45 -9.12 -25.27
C TYR A 277 6.99 -7.69 -25.51
N PRO A 278 7.96 -7.48 -26.42
CA PRO A 278 8.64 -6.20 -26.58
C PRO A 278 7.69 -5.02 -26.89
N ARG A 279 6.67 -5.25 -27.72
CA ARG A 279 5.67 -4.21 -28.07
C ARG A 279 4.77 -3.84 -26.90
N ALA A 280 4.28 -4.83 -26.16
CA ALA A 280 3.42 -4.58 -25.00
C ALA A 280 4.21 -3.88 -23.90
N PHE A 281 5.44 -4.32 -23.63
CA PHE A 281 6.34 -3.70 -22.66
C PHE A 281 6.57 -2.21 -22.96
N LYS A 282 6.81 -1.84 -24.22
CA LYS A 282 6.93 -0.43 -24.64
C LYS A 282 5.62 0.35 -24.45
N LYS A 283 4.47 -0.24 -24.80
CA LYS A 283 3.15 0.39 -24.65
C LYS A 283 2.81 0.65 -23.18
N VAL A 284 3.07 -0.32 -22.31
CA VAL A 284 2.82 -0.21 -20.86
C VAL A 284 3.70 0.86 -20.23
N LYS A 285 5.00 0.93 -20.59
CA LYS A 285 5.89 2.02 -20.14
C LYS A 285 5.41 3.41 -20.56
N LYS A 286 4.88 3.57 -21.77
CA LYS A 286 4.31 4.84 -22.23
C LYS A 286 3.11 5.25 -21.36
N ILE A 287 2.16 4.34 -21.17
CA ILE A 287 0.97 4.56 -20.32
C ILE A 287 1.39 4.91 -18.89
N GLN A 288 2.40 4.23 -18.36
CA GLN A 288 2.95 4.50 -17.04
C GLN A 288 3.46 5.94 -16.90
N SER A 289 4.22 6.45 -17.88
CA SER A 289 4.74 7.82 -17.84
C SER A 289 3.64 8.86 -17.91
N GLU A 290 2.69 8.69 -18.84
CA GLU A 290 1.52 9.58 -18.98
C GLU A 290 0.69 9.60 -17.70
N TRP A 291 0.47 8.42 -17.11
CA TRP A 291 -0.28 8.28 -15.88
C TRP A 291 0.40 8.99 -14.70
N LYS A 292 1.71 8.80 -14.52
CA LYS A 292 2.49 9.46 -13.45
C LYS A 292 2.43 10.98 -13.55
N GLN A 293 2.46 11.52 -14.77
CA GLN A 293 2.36 12.96 -14.99
C GLN A 293 0.97 13.50 -14.62
N ASN A 294 -0.09 12.88 -15.15
CA ASN A 294 -1.48 13.29 -14.87
C ASN A 294 -1.81 13.20 -13.39
N ARG A 295 -1.31 12.18 -12.71
CA ARG A 295 -1.48 12.00 -11.27
C ARG A 295 -0.87 13.12 -10.44
N ARG A 296 0.38 13.50 -10.70
CA ARG A 296 1.05 14.57 -9.94
C ARG A 296 0.29 15.89 -10.05
N ILE A 297 -0.31 16.15 -11.20
CA ILE A 297 -1.19 17.30 -11.42
C ILE A 297 -2.41 17.21 -10.49
N LYS A 298 -3.15 16.09 -10.53
CA LYS A 298 -4.33 15.87 -9.67
C LYS A 298 -4.04 15.91 -8.17
N GLN A 299 -2.93 15.33 -7.72
CA GLN A 299 -2.54 15.37 -6.30
C GLN A 299 -2.32 16.81 -5.81
N ARG A 300 -1.69 17.65 -6.64
CA ARG A 300 -1.48 19.07 -6.33
C ARG A 300 -2.80 19.83 -6.23
N GLU A 301 -3.75 19.54 -7.12
CA GLU A 301 -5.09 20.12 -7.09
C GLU A 301 -5.88 19.70 -5.84
N THR A 302 -5.69 18.45 -5.36
CA THR A 302 -6.45 17.88 -4.24
C THR A 302 -5.83 18.19 -2.87
N LYS A 303 -4.61 18.72 -2.81
CA LYS A 303 -3.86 18.97 -1.56
C LYS A 303 -4.65 19.77 -0.50
N ASN A 304 -5.48 20.73 -0.96
CA ASN A 304 -6.29 21.58 -0.08
C ASN A 304 -7.40 20.84 0.69
N VAL A 305 -7.74 19.61 0.28
CA VAL A 305 -8.79 18.81 0.93
C VAL A 305 -8.31 18.23 2.27
N PHE A 306 -7.04 17.84 2.34
CA PHE A 306 -6.50 17.05 3.47
C PHE A 306 -5.53 17.81 4.37
N PHE A 307 -4.97 18.93 3.87
CA PHE A 307 -3.88 19.62 4.53
C PHE A 307 -4.12 21.13 4.59
N GLU A 308 -3.83 21.73 5.75
CA GLU A 308 -3.78 23.17 6.03
C GLU A 308 -2.64 23.53 6.99
#